data_AF-A0A0C9VHK3-F1
#
_entry.id   AF-A0A0C9VHK3-F1
#
_cell.length_a   1.000
_cell.length_b   1.000
_cell.length_c   1.000
_cell.angle_alpha   90.00
_cell.angle_beta   90.00
_cell.angle_gamma   90.00
#
_symmetry.space_group_name_H-M   'P 1'
#
loop_
_entity.id
_entity.type
_entity.pdbx_description
1 polymer ?
#
loop_
_entity_poly.entity_id
_entity_poly.type
_entity_poly.pdbx_seq_one_letter_code
_entity_poly.pdbx_strand_id
1 'polypeptide(L)'
;MASNTSSYVSDASSQSEAVQDIIAEKVLAAEDDPTPEGQESDLEPIVATHITRSVTARQKSLRAVTEPPKPSATRQKSFPVSEPPKARTPPVTASTVNPETFVTPYHGRQTFEISNYDSYNFRRTRCIVTPDGEVLLQCSDLKEVVVVHKNWADYRNKRLGPVGGYLGKGSRKWAFKGHTVNGELALFHLGGLHYYSGVTDSFNRAALTDELKSLVKAQYHLDIFKKRAQHYGVILPRIRYNTDGAFLGEVLQNNNDPPLPSFGSPDTRTMLYDTFLAAPFLDMKDNPEIRFTNRDGYGCRDDEHDDMDDVLAAFTHLALVDSDHTVIVTDIQGIYEDDELVLYDPQIHTLLGNWDDNDEGWKIINRFLRQHKCNMYCNKLRLEGASPESLTPRPLRRHSEPLGKVMGSQDLSEERLVLPPLHTLYPGQQSPNAVPVVLAPLMTNYHRSNGHGPLRIGFSPTK
;
A
#
# COMPACT_ATOMS: atom_id res chain seq x y z
N MET A 1 -43.29 52.56 33.64
CA MET A 1 -42.75 51.19 33.73
C MET A 1 -41.26 51.28 33.46
N ALA A 2 -40.50 51.78 34.43
CA ALA A 2 -39.83 51.02 35.49
C ALA A 2 -38.56 50.30 34.97
N SER A 3 -37.48 51.06 35.03
CA SER A 3 -36.06 50.69 34.96
C SER A 3 -35.66 49.69 36.06
N ASN A 4 -34.73 48.78 35.77
CA ASN A 4 -33.90 48.16 36.79
C ASN A 4 -32.52 47.75 36.23
N THR A 5 -31.53 48.54 36.63
CA THR A 5 -30.10 48.20 36.72
C THR A 5 -29.86 47.37 37.97
N SER A 6 -29.03 46.32 37.90
CA SER A 6 -28.42 45.71 39.09
C SER A 6 -27.00 45.27 38.80
N SER A 7 -26.10 45.94 39.51
CA SER A 7 -24.69 45.68 39.74
C SER A 7 -24.49 44.46 40.63
N TYR A 8 -23.47 43.64 40.35
CA TYR A 8 -22.81 42.85 41.38
C TYR A 8 -21.29 42.94 41.20
N VAL A 9 -20.68 43.62 42.17
CA VAL A 9 -19.26 43.57 42.51
C VAL A 9 -19.18 42.70 43.77
N SER A 10 -18.26 41.75 43.80
CA SER A 10 -17.73 41.20 45.05
C SER A 10 -16.34 40.62 44.80
N ASP A 11 -15.40 41.20 45.55
CA ASP A 11 -13.98 40.95 45.65
C ASP A 11 -13.59 39.60 46.27
N ALA A 12 -12.27 39.39 46.23
CA ALA A 12 -11.41 38.66 47.18
C ALA A 12 -11.14 37.18 46.84
N SER A 13 -9.96 36.82 46.34
CA SER A 13 -8.60 36.80 46.96
C SER A 13 -8.22 35.39 47.45
N SER A 14 -7.04 34.96 46.99
CA SER A 14 -6.02 34.18 47.73
C SER A 14 -5.79 32.72 47.31
N GLN A 15 -4.48 32.40 47.28
CA GLN A 15 -3.80 31.09 47.26
C GLN A 15 -3.54 30.51 45.86
N SER A 16 -2.31 30.18 45.43
CA SER A 16 -1.02 30.11 46.11
C SER A 16 0.13 30.16 45.09
N GLU A 17 1.17 30.94 45.41
CA GLU A 17 2.53 30.75 44.92
C GLU A 17 3.02 29.33 45.25
N ALA A 18 3.78 28.68 44.36
CA ALA A 18 5.06 28.04 44.70
C ALA A 18 5.74 27.36 43.48
N VAL A 19 7.05 27.60 43.41
CA VAL A 19 8.14 26.80 42.79
C VAL A 19 8.44 27.01 41.29
N GLN A 20 9.24 28.05 41.03
CA GLN A 20 10.35 28.01 40.08
C GLN A 20 11.57 27.38 40.75
N ASP A 21 12.28 26.49 40.04
CA ASP A 21 13.74 26.28 40.00
C ASP A 21 14.08 24.81 39.68
N ILE A 22 15.31 24.59 39.14
CA ILE A 22 16.02 23.34 38.76
C ILE A 22 15.92 23.06 37.23
N ILE A 23 16.95 23.06 36.38
CA ILE A 23 18.42 23.07 36.51
C ILE A 23 19.00 23.64 35.20
N ALA A 24 20.02 24.49 35.31
CA ALA A 24 21.00 24.75 34.26
C ALA A 24 22.30 24.01 34.60
N GLU A 25 23.14 23.83 33.56
CA GLU A 25 24.58 23.57 33.63
C GLU A 25 25.05 22.10 33.46
N LYS A 26 25.55 21.80 32.24
CA LYS A 26 26.86 21.16 32.05
C LYS A 26 27.33 21.33 30.59
N VAL A 27 28.31 22.22 30.43
CA VAL A 27 29.19 22.36 29.26
C VAL A 27 30.59 21.97 29.71
N LEU A 28 31.17 20.92 29.12
CA LEU A 28 32.61 20.64 28.96
C LEU A 28 32.72 19.70 27.75
N ALA A 29 33.14 20.18 26.58
CA ALA A 29 34.54 20.25 26.11
C ALA A 29 35.07 18.88 25.64
N ALA A 30 35.13 18.72 24.31
CA ALA A 30 36.08 17.84 23.62
C ALA A 30 36.35 18.44 22.24
N GLU A 31 37.60 18.85 22.05
CA GLU A 31 38.22 19.23 20.78
C GLU A 31 38.41 17.98 19.92
N ASP A 32 38.29 18.08 18.60
CA ASP A 32 39.13 17.30 17.67
C ASP A 32 39.09 17.92 16.26
N ASP A 33 40.31 18.06 15.72
CA ASP A 33 40.69 18.63 14.42
C ASP A 33 40.71 17.52 13.34
N PRO A 34 40.36 17.77 12.06
CA PRO A 34 40.33 16.72 11.04
C PRO A 34 41.55 16.75 10.11
N THR A 35 42.13 15.58 9.85
CA THR A 35 42.95 15.32 8.66
C THR A 35 42.18 14.43 7.69
N PRO A 36 42.13 14.78 6.38
CA PRO A 36 41.61 13.89 5.34
C PRO A 36 42.77 13.18 4.63
N GLU A 37 42.57 11.91 4.27
CA GLU A 37 42.99 11.32 2.98
C GLU A 37 42.79 9.80 3.02
N GLY A 38 41.95 9.30 2.10
CA GLY A 38 41.69 7.88 1.93
C GLY A 38 40.58 7.68 0.91
N GLN A 39 40.93 7.66 -0.38
CA GLN A 39 40.03 7.22 -1.45
C GLN A 39 39.84 5.71 -1.35
N GLU A 40 38.65 5.27 -0.96
CA GLU A 40 38.17 3.90 -1.17
C GLU A 40 37.02 3.94 -2.18
N SER A 41 37.16 3.15 -3.24
CA SER A 41 36.08 2.79 -4.13
C SER A 41 35.33 1.63 -3.50
N ASP A 42 34.08 1.82 -3.12
CA ASP A 42 33.22 0.72 -2.69
C ASP A 42 31.79 0.91 -3.21
N LEU A 43 31.24 -0.18 -3.74
CA LEU A 43 29.81 -0.31 -3.99
C LEU A 43 29.11 -0.36 -2.63
N GLU A 44 28.41 0.72 -2.28
CA GLU A 44 27.76 0.84 -0.98
C GLU A 44 26.66 -0.21 -0.78
N PRO A 45 26.54 -0.77 0.45
CA PRO A 45 25.56 -1.79 0.77
C PRO A 45 24.15 -1.20 0.85
N ILE A 46 23.20 -1.85 0.19
CA ILE A 46 21.76 -1.55 0.32
C ILE A 46 21.34 -1.76 1.78
N VAL A 47 20.99 -0.68 2.47
CA VAL A 47 20.48 -0.74 3.86
C VAL A 47 19.00 -1.13 3.82
N ALA A 48 18.72 -2.39 4.12
CA ALA A 48 17.36 -2.90 4.32
C ALA A 48 17.02 -2.90 5.82
N THR A 49 15.96 -2.18 6.21
CA THR A 49 15.47 -2.18 7.60
C THR A 49 14.40 -3.28 7.75
N HIS A 50 14.67 -4.26 8.63
CA HIS A 50 13.83 -5.44 8.89
C HIS A 50 12.75 -5.10 9.93
N ILE A 51 11.45 -5.25 9.60
CA ILE A 51 10.38 -4.70 10.49
C ILE A 51 9.20 -5.64 10.79
N THR A 52 8.95 -6.78 10.12
CA THR A 52 7.82 -7.64 10.51
C THR A 52 8.12 -9.12 10.33
N ARG A 53 8.46 -9.81 11.43
CA ARG A 53 8.58 -11.28 11.42
C ARG A 53 7.19 -11.92 11.53
N SER A 54 6.74 -12.52 10.44
CA SER A 54 5.67 -13.54 10.51
C SER A 54 6.19 -14.74 11.30
N VAL A 55 5.38 -15.24 12.24
CA VAL A 55 5.75 -16.32 13.19
C VAL A 55 5.86 -17.70 12.50
N THR A 56 5.51 -17.80 11.23
CA THR A 56 5.40 -19.08 10.49
C THR A 56 6.73 -19.69 10.06
N ALA A 57 7.86 -18.97 10.11
CA ALA A 57 9.16 -19.48 9.66
C ALA A 57 9.82 -20.55 10.58
N ARG A 58 9.18 -20.96 11.69
CA ARG A 58 9.82 -21.83 12.70
C ARG A 58 9.41 -23.31 12.71
N GLN A 59 8.63 -23.80 11.74
CA GLN A 59 8.28 -25.22 11.69
C GLN A 59 9.17 -26.02 10.72
N LYS A 60 10.12 -26.74 11.34
CA LYS A 60 10.76 -28.01 10.92
C LYS A 60 11.73 -28.02 9.72
N SER A 61 12.99 -27.77 10.06
CA SER A 61 14.12 -28.59 9.57
C SER A 61 14.16 -29.87 10.42
N LEU A 62 13.85 -31.03 9.84
CA LEU A 62 14.34 -32.37 10.26
C LEU A 62 13.72 -33.45 9.35
N ARG A 63 14.61 -34.06 8.54
CA ARG A 63 14.56 -35.36 7.82
C ARG A 63 14.84 -35.22 6.33
N ALA A 64 16.13 -35.18 6.01
CA ALA A 64 16.63 -35.62 4.71
C ALA A 64 16.76 -37.15 4.75
N VAL A 65 16.04 -37.85 3.88
CA VAL A 65 16.33 -39.23 3.50
C VAL A 65 16.55 -39.25 1.99
N THR A 66 17.70 -39.81 1.66
CA THR A 66 18.38 -40.08 0.40
C THR A 66 17.55 -40.88 -0.61
N GLU A 67 17.60 -40.52 -1.89
CA GLU A 67 18.09 -41.34 -3.02
C GLU A 67 17.86 -40.65 -4.40
N PRO A 68 18.77 -40.81 -5.39
CA PRO A 68 18.64 -40.20 -6.72
C PRO A 68 18.19 -41.19 -7.81
N PRO A 69 17.37 -40.79 -8.81
CA PRO A 69 17.20 -41.57 -10.01
C PRO A 69 18.12 -41.13 -11.16
N LYS A 70 18.64 -42.15 -11.86
CA LYS A 70 19.51 -42.12 -13.05
C LYS A 70 18.86 -41.44 -14.28
N PRO A 71 19.67 -40.93 -15.22
CA PRO A 71 19.18 -40.26 -16.42
C PRO A 71 18.78 -41.24 -17.53
N SER A 72 17.61 -41.02 -18.14
CA SER A 72 17.22 -41.65 -19.40
C SER A 72 17.44 -40.70 -20.57
N ALA A 73 18.27 -41.14 -21.51
CA ALA A 73 18.56 -40.49 -22.78
C ALA A 73 17.38 -40.65 -23.75
N THR A 74 16.98 -39.59 -24.46
CA THR A 74 16.19 -39.71 -25.70
C THR A 74 16.34 -38.49 -26.63
N ARG A 75 17.08 -38.74 -27.73
CA ARG A 75 16.76 -38.40 -29.13
C ARG A 75 16.72 -36.92 -29.57
N GLN A 76 17.85 -36.47 -30.11
CA GLN A 76 17.95 -35.34 -31.04
C GLN A 76 17.08 -35.57 -32.29
N LYS A 77 16.26 -34.59 -32.65
CA LYS A 77 15.65 -34.45 -33.99
C LYS A 77 16.46 -33.42 -34.78
N SER A 78 16.88 -33.82 -35.97
CA SER A 78 17.56 -33.02 -36.98
C SER A 78 16.62 -31.97 -37.58
N PHE A 79 17.16 -30.76 -37.79
CA PHE A 79 16.53 -29.69 -38.57
C PHE A 79 17.00 -29.76 -40.04
N PRO A 80 16.11 -29.53 -41.03
CA PRO A 80 16.51 -29.44 -42.42
C PRO A 80 17.03 -28.04 -42.80
N VAL A 81 18.30 -28.04 -43.20
CA VAL A 81 18.98 -27.36 -44.31
C VAL A 81 18.15 -26.40 -45.20
N SER A 82 18.49 -25.12 -45.08
CA SER A 82 18.66 -24.02 -46.06
C SER A 82 17.86 -23.94 -47.38
N GLU A 83 17.27 -22.76 -47.60
CA GLU A 83 17.00 -22.19 -48.93
C GLU A 83 17.99 -21.04 -49.28
N PRO A 84 18.29 -20.82 -50.57
CA PRO A 84 19.34 -19.90 -51.04
C PRO A 84 18.88 -18.42 -51.12
N PRO A 85 19.81 -17.45 -51.02
CA PRO A 85 19.50 -16.03 -51.03
C PRO A 85 19.17 -15.53 -52.45
N LYS A 86 18.03 -14.83 -52.59
CA LYS A 86 17.63 -14.15 -53.82
C LYS A 86 18.29 -12.78 -53.95
N ALA A 87 18.90 -12.60 -55.12
CA ALA A 87 19.25 -11.43 -55.91
C ALA A 87 19.17 -10.01 -55.28
N ARG A 88 20.31 -9.33 -55.40
CA ARG A 88 20.58 -7.91 -55.14
C ARG A 88 19.70 -6.96 -55.96
N THR A 89 19.12 -5.99 -55.28
CA THR A 89 18.52 -4.77 -55.84
C THR A 89 19.59 -3.67 -56.01
N PRO A 90 19.53 -2.84 -57.07
CA PRO A 90 20.52 -1.78 -57.36
C PRO A 90 20.56 -0.63 -56.33
N PRO A 91 21.65 0.16 -56.32
CA PRO A 91 21.93 1.13 -55.26
C PRO A 91 20.97 2.31 -55.28
N VAL A 92 20.29 2.52 -54.15
CA VAL A 92 19.52 3.72 -53.86
C VAL A 92 20.50 4.88 -53.69
N THR A 93 20.29 5.91 -54.51
CA THR A 93 20.95 7.22 -54.47
C THR A 93 21.00 7.77 -53.06
N ALA A 94 22.19 8.19 -52.63
CA ALA A 94 22.46 8.81 -51.34
C ALA A 94 21.58 10.05 -51.12
N SER A 95 20.49 9.87 -50.37
CA SER A 95 19.79 11.00 -49.77
C SER A 95 20.70 11.58 -48.70
N THR A 96 21.01 12.86 -48.81
CA THR A 96 21.56 13.70 -47.73
C THR A 96 20.66 13.56 -46.51
N VAL A 97 21.02 12.64 -45.61
CA VAL A 97 20.46 12.52 -44.28
C VAL A 97 20.97 13.74 -43.51
N ASN A 98 20.12 14.74 -43.37
CA ASN A 98 20.34 15.78 -42.36
C ASN A 98 20.49 15.05 -41.03
N PRO A 99 21.54 15.31 -40.23
CA PRO A 99 21.69 14.68 -38.94
C PRO A 99 20.44 14.98 -38.13
N GLU A 100 19.63 13.96 -37.91
CA GLU A 100 18.47 14.03 -37.05
C GLU A 100 19.03 14.41 -35.68
N THR A 101 18.72 15.63 -35.25
CA THR A 101 19.22 16.16 -33.98
C THR A 101 18.75 15.17 -32.92
N PHE A 102 19.67 14.61 -32.16
CA PHE A 102 19.32 13.70 -31.06
C PHE A 102 18.44 14.45 -30.07
N VAL A 103 17.14 14.34 -30.24
CA VAL A 103 16.16 14.90 -29.34
C VAL A 103 16.13 13.96 -28.15
N THR A 104 16.70 14.41 -27.04
CA THR A 104 16.58 13.67 -25.79
C THR A 104 15.09 13.46 -25.48
N PRO A 105 14.69 12.30 -24.90
CA PRO A 105 13.27 11.96 -24.66
C PRO A 105 12.47 13.00 -23.87
N TYR A 106 13.16 13.99 -23.27
CA TYR A 106 12.61 15.12 -22.51
C TYR A 106 11.77 16.14 -23.31
N HIS A 107 11.59 15.98 -24.62
CA HIS A 107 10.90 16.97 -25.48
C HIS A 107 9.49 16.58 -25.93
N GLY A 108 8.97 15.43 -25.47
CA GLY A 108 7.53 15.15 -25.49
C GLY A 108 6.80 16.02 -24.46
N ARG A 109 6.87 17.34 -24.62
CA ARG A 109 6.31 18.31 -23.67
C ARG A 109 4.78 18.20 -23.68
N GLN A 110 4.21 17.58 -22.64
CA GLN A 110 3.06 18.24 -22.04
C GLN A 110 3.50 19.68 -21.77
N THR A 111 2.86 20.64 -22.41
CA THR A 111 3.13 22.07 -22.20
C THR A 111 2.62 22.45 -20.82
N PHE A 112 3.36 22.07 -19.79
CA PHE A 112 3.10 22.54 -18.44
C PHE A 112 3.44 24.02 -18.39
N GLU A 113 2.48 24.84 -17.99
CA GLU A 113 2.79 26.19 -17.51
C GLU A 113 3.58 26.04 -16.21
N ILE A 114 4.91 26.04 -16.32
CA ILE A 114 5.86 25.84 -15.20
C ILE A 114 5.56 26.81 -14.05
N SER A 115 5.01 28.00 -14.35
CA SER A 115 4.62 29.00 -13.36
C SER A 115 3.62 28.49 -12.32
N ASN A 116 2.80 27.49 -12.65
CA ASN A 116 1.75 26.95 -11.78
C ASN A 116 2.21 25.79 -10.91
N TYR A 117 3.49 25.43 -10.94
CA TYR A 117 4.01 24.28 -10.19
C TYR A 117 5.24 24.64 -9.36
N ASP A 118 5.37 23.95 -8.23
CA ASP A 118 6.58 23.89 -7.42
C ASP A 118 7.30 22.56 -7.67
N SER A 119 8.63 22.57 -7.58
CA SER A 119 9.47 21.39 -7.79
C SER A 119 10.20 21.03 -6.50
N TYR A 120 10.19 19.75 -6.15
CA TYR A 120 10.79 19.23 -4.93
C TYR A 120 11.75 18.09 -5.27
N ASN A 121 12.96 18.17 -4.74
CA ASN A 121 13.87 17.02 -4.74
C ASN A 121 13.43 16.06 -3.64
N PHE A 122 13.44 14.77 -3.90
CA PHE A 122 13.08 13.77 -2.90
C PHE A 122 13.92 12.50 -3.02
N ARG A 123 13.96 11.73 -1.93
CA ARG A 123 14.42 10.34 -1.92
C ARG A 123 13.23 9.40 -1.93
N ARG A 124 13.33 8.35 -2.72
CA ARG A 124 12.27 7.35 -2.87
C ARG A 124 12.49 6.19 -1.91
N THR A 125 11.46 5.81 -1.17
CA THR A 125 11.40 4.56 -0.41
C THR A 125 10.32 3.66 -0.99
N ARG A 126 10.69 2.43 -1.34
CA ARG A 126 9.79 1.39 -1.85
C ARG A 126 9.62 0.29 -0.81
N CYS A 127 8.52 -0.45 -0.90
CA CYS A 127 8.34 -1.69 -0.15
C CYS A 127 8.69 -2.88 -1.06
N ILE A 128 9.42 -3.84 -0.52
CA ILE A 128 9.65 -5.16 -1.10
C ILE A 128 8.96 -6.18 -0.20
N VAL A 129 8.31 -7.19 -0.79
CA VAL A 129 7.77 -8.31 -0.04
C VAL A 129 8.61 -9.55 -0.32
N THR A 130 9.09 -10.19 0.74
CA THR A 130 9.81 -11.46 0.65
C THR A 130 8.83 -12.61 0.34
N PRO A 131 9.33 -13.79 -0.10
CA PRO A 131 8.46 -14.94 -0.38
C PRO A 131 7.66 -15.46 0.82
N ASP A 132 8.09 -15.19 2.05
CA ASP A 132 7.38 -15.50 3.30
C ASP A 132 6.41 -14.38 3.75
N GLY A 133 6.29 -13.32 2.96
CA GLY A 133 5.35 -12.25 3.18
C GLY A 133 5.82 -11.17 4.14
N GLU A 134 7.11 -11.12 4.49
CA GLU A 134 7.68 -10.00 5.23
C GLU A 134 7.81 -8.76 4.33
N VAL A 135 7.46 -7.59 4.85
CA VAL A 135 7.57 -6.31 4.14
C VAL A 135 8.84 -5.58 4.60
N LEU A 136 9.73 -5.32 3.64
CA LEU A 136 10.98 -4.59 3.84
C LEU A 136 10.90 -3.23 3.17
N LEU A 137 11.43 -2.20 3.83
CA LEU A 137 11.58 -0.86 3.25
C LEU A 137 12.95 -0.75 2.59
N GLN A 138 12.96 -0.33 1.33
CA GLN A 138 14.17 -0.04 0.57
C GLN A 138 14.20 1.45 0.21
N CYS A 139 15.09 2.19 0.85
CA CYS A 139 15.37 3.58 0.52
C CYS A 139 16.33 3.64 -0.68
N SER A 140 16.09 4.57 -1.60
CA SER A 140 16.98 4.88 -2.72
C SER A 140 17.83 6.10 -2.39
N ASP A 141 19.11 6.02 -2.73
CA ASP A 141 20.04 7.16 -2.63
C ASP A 141 19.91 8.14 -3.81
N LEU A 142 19.13 7.77 -4.83
CA LEU A 142 18.86 8.62 -5.98
C LEU A 142 17.98 9.80 -5.57
N LYS A 143 18.40 10.99 -5.99
CA LYS A 143 17.58 12.20 -5.90
C LYS A 143 16.68 12.28 -7.11
N GLU A 144 15.38 12.27 -6.87
CA GLU A 144 14.36 12.43 -7.88
C GLU A 144 13.67 13.79 -7.74
N VAL A 145 12.96 14.21 -8.78
CA VAL A 145 12.20 15.46 -8.77
C VAL A 145 10.71 15.14 -8.92
N VAL A 146 9.91 15.70 -8.02
CA VAL A 146 8.45 15.72 -8.14
C VAL A 146 7.98 17.16 -8.34
N VAL A 147 7.03 17.33 -9.26
CA VAL A 147 6.44 18.62 -9.60
C VAL A 147 4.98 18.63 -9.13
N VAL A 148 4.61 19.60 -8.30
CA VAL A 148 3.31 19.67 -7.63
C VAL A 148 2.63 20.99 -7.93
N HIS A 149 1.33 20.97 -8.19
CA HIS A 149 0.57 22.15 -8.54
C HIS A 149 0.49 23.13 -7.36
N LYS A 150 0.83 24.39 -7.60
CA LYS A 150 0.74 25.47 -6.61
C LYS A 150 -0.69 25.64 -6.11
N ASN A 151 -0.84 26.05 -4.86
CA ASN A 151 -2.14 26.42 -4.29
C ASN A 151 -3.18 25.27 -4.25
N TRP A 152 -2.80 24.00 -4.44
CA TRP A 152 -3.77 22.89 -4.32
C TRP A 152 -4.44 22.90 -2.94
N ALA A 153 -3.69 23.29 -1.90
CA ALA A 153 -4.16 23.38 -0.53
C ALA A 153 -5.31 24.38 -0.34
N ASP A 154 -5.43 25.41 -1.20
CA ASP A 154 -6.52 26.38 -1.14
C ASP A 154 -7.87 25.77 -1.56
N TYR A 155 -7.85 24.67 -2.32
CA TYR A 155 -9.06 24.01 -2.81
C TYR A 155 -9.62 22.97 -1.83
N ARG A 156 -8.82 22.49 -0.86
CA ARG A 156 -9.20 21.41 0.06
C ARG A 156 -10.44 21.69 0.92
N ASN A 157 -10.73 22.97 1.15
CA ASN A 157 -11.87 23.43 1.94
C ASN A 157 -13.06 23.92 1.11
N LYS A 158 -12.88 24.11 -0.21
CA LYS A 158 -13.90 24.73 -1.09
C LYS A 158 -15.00 23.76 -1.54
N ARG A 159 -14.82 22.45 -1.31
CA ARG A 159 -15.78 21.38 -1.71
C ARG A 159 -16.12 21.39 -3.22
N LEU A 160 -15.19 21.83 -4.06
CA LEU A 160 -15.37 21.95 -5.51
C LEU A 160 -15.02 20.66 -6.29
N GLY A 161 -14.74 19.55 -5.58
CA GLY A 161 -14.21 18.34 -6.21
C GLY A 161 -12.75 18.52 -6.68
N PRO A 162 -12.30 17.71 -7.65
CA PRO A 162 -10.95 17.81 -8.21
C PRO A 162 -10.74 19.12 -8.97
N VAL A 163 -9.84 19.99 -8.51
CA VAL A 163 -9.55 21.28 -9.15
C VAL A 163 -8.16 21.81 -8.73
N GLY A 164 -7.44 22.45 -9.67
CA GLY A 164 -6.17 23.12 -9.36
C GLY A 164 -5.14 22.20 -8.70
N GLY A 165 -5.05 20.95 -9.16
CA GLY A 165 -4.19 19.91 -8.60
C GLY A 165 -4.72 19.22 -7.34
N TYR A 166 -5.72 19.75 -6.64
CA TYR A 166 -6.39 19.01 -5.57
C TYR A 166 -7.26 17.89 -6.18
N LEU A 167 -7.14 16.67 -5.67
CA LEU A 167 -7.91 15.50 -6.15
C LEU A 167 -9.08 15.19 -5.21
N GLY A 168 -8.90 15.34 -3.91
CA GLY A 168 -9.94 15.03 -2.94
C GLY A 168 -9.43 14.95 -1.51
N LYS A 169 -10.36 14.65 -0.59
CA LYS A 169 -10.04 14.36 0.81
C LYS A 169 -10.78 13.12 1.26
N GLY A 170 -10.05 12.23 1.92
CA GLY A 170 -10.60 11.14 2.71
C GLY A 170 -10.83 11.57 4.16
N SER A 171 -11.09 10.59 5.01
CA SER A 171 -11.18 10.77 6.47
C SER A 171 -9.84 11.20 7.07
N ARG A 172 -8.73 10.62 6.59
CA ARG A 172 -7.37 10.76 7.14
C ARG A 172 -6.36 11.43 6.22
N LYS A 173 -6.68 11.62 4.95
CA LYS A 173 -5.73 12.05 3.92
C LYS A 173 -6.29 13.13 3.01
N TRP A 174 -5.41 14.00 2.53
CA TRP A 174 -5.63 14.78 1.32
C TRP A 174 -4.93 14.11 0.15
N ALA A 175 -5.58 14.11 -1.00
CA ALA A 175 -5.02 13.65 -2.27
C ALA A 175 -4.85 14.84 -3.22
N PHE A 176 -3.70 14.93 -3.88
CA PHE A 176 -3.37 15.97 -4.84
C PHE A 176 -2.46 15.42 -5.95
N LYS A 177 -2.45 16.09 -7.11
CA LYS A 177 -1.76 15.62 -8.31
C LYS A 177 -0.29 16.02 -8.28
N GLY A 178 0.57 15.05 -8.56
CA GLY A 178 2.01 15.24 -8.75
C GLY A 178 2.48 14.67 -10.08
N HIS A 179 3.66 15.08 -10.52
CA HIS A 179 4.29 14.59 -11.74
C HIS A 179 5.74 14.24 -11.46
N THR A 180 6.19 13.13 -12.02
CA THR A 180 7.61 12.76 -12.09
C THR A 180 7.99 12.51 -13.55
N VAL A 181 9.25 12.19 -13.81
CA VAL A 181 9.69 11.76 -15.14
C VAL A 181 8.97 10.50 -15.64
N ASN A 182 8.39 9.71 -14.74
CA ASN A 182 7.68 8.47 -15.06
C ASN A 182 6.18 8.68 -15.30
N GLY A 183 5.66 9.91 -15.14
CA GLY A 183 4.25 10.23 -15.38
C GLY A 183 3.53 10.86 -14.20
N GLU A 184 2.20 10.85 -14.30
CA GLU A 184 1.28 11.46 -13.34
C GLU A 184 1.07 10.56 -12.11
N LEU A 185 1.00 11.17 -10.94
CA LEU A 185 0.84 10.51 -9.65
C LEU A 185 -0.28 11.15 -8.84
N ALA A 186 -0.94 10.35 -8.02
CA ALA A 186 -1.69 10.81 -6.86
C ALA A 186 -0.73 10.85 -5.66
N LEU A 187 -0.59 12.02 -5.06
CA LEU A 187 0.20 12.25 -3.85
C LEU A 187 -0.73 12.38 -2.65
N PHE A 188 -0.31 11.83 -1.51
CA PHE A 188 -1.09 11.79 -0.28
C PHE A 188 -0.29 12.35 0.89
N HIS A 189 -0.99 13.15 1.69
CA HIS A 189 -0.55 13.69 2.96
C HIS A 189 -1.61 13.42 4.02
N LEU A 190 -1.19 13.19 5.27
CA LEU A 190 -2.15 13.14 6.38
C LEU A 190 -2.86 14.48 6.53
N GLY A 191 -4.17 14.39 6.74
CA GLY A 191 -5.06 15.54 6.82
C GLY A 191 -6.51 15.08 6.89
N GLY A 192 -7.43 15.90 6.39
CA GLY A 192 -8.84 15.53 6.35
C GLY A 192 -9.58 15.76 7.67
N LEU A 193 -10.60 14.94 7.92
CA LEU A 193 -11.55 15.12 9.02
C LEU A 193 -10.93 14.81 10.39
N HIS A 194 -9.94 13.92 10.44
CA HIS A 194 -9.37 13.48 11.72
C HIS A 194 -8.20 14.35 12.20
N TYR A 195 -7.61 15.17 11.32
CA TYR A 195 -6.35 15.86 11.60
C TYR A 195 -6.43 17.37 11.35
N TYR A 196 -7.42 18.04 11.97
CA TYR A 196 -7.61 19.49 11.82
C TYR A 196 -6.56 20.35 12.53
N SER A 197 -5.91 19.83 13.58
CA SER A 197 -5.09 20.61 14.51
C SER A 197 -3.57 20.44 14.34
N GLY A 198 -3.12 20.09 13.13
CA GLY A 198 -1.71 19.89 12.85
C GLY A 198 -1.26 18.45 13.11
N VAL A 199 -0.50 17.92 12.16
CA VAL A 199 0.14 16.61 12.23
C VAL A 199 1.64 16.85 12.28
N THR A 200 2.37 16.12 13.11
CA THR A 200 3.84 16.20 13.09
C THR A 200 4.38 15.45 11.86
N ASP A 201 5.50 15.90 11.30
CA ASP A 201 6.15 15.20 10.17
C ASP A 201 6.42 13.73 10.49
N SER A 202 6.87 13.44 11.71
CA SER A 202 7.11 12.07 12.18
C SER A 202 5.85 11.19 12.15
N PHE A 203 4.70 11.72 12.56
CA PHE A 203 3.44 10.97 12.55
C PHE A 203 2.91 10.79 11.12
N ASN A 204 3.01 11.84 10.29
CA ASN A 204 2.68 11.76 8.86
C ASN A 204 3.52 10.68 8.17
N ARG A 205 4.83 10.69 8.37
CA ARG A 205 5.74 9.67 7.85
C ARG A 205 5.36 8.26 8.31
N ALA A 206 5.14 8.07 9.61
CA ALA A 206 4.84 6.75 10.17
C ALA A 206 3.55 6.17 9.56
N ALA A 207 2.45 6.94 9.57
CA ALA A 207 1.18 6.47 9.03
C ALA A 207 1.23 6.19 7.52
N LEU A 208 1.84 7.08 6.73
CA LEU A 208 1.97 6.88 5.28
C LEU A 208 2.88 5.69 4.95
N THR A 209 3.88 5.42 5.80
CA THR A 209 4.71 4.21 5.69
C THR A 209 3.87 2.96 5.92
N ASP A 210 3.04 2.94 6.95
CA ASP A 210 2.19 1.78 7.25
C ASP A 210 1.11 1.57 6.18
N GLU A 211 0.57 2.65 5.60
CA GLU A 211 -0.32 2.55 4.45
C GLU A 211 0.36 1.96 3.21
N LEU A 212 1.59 2.36 2.91
CA LEU A 212 2.35 1.75 1.81
C LEU A 212 2.60 0.26 2.08
N LYS A 213 2.94 -0.12 3.33
CA LYS A 213 3.06 -1.53 3.71
C LYS A 213 1.74 -2.27 3.54
N SER A 214 0.61 -1.70 3.99
CA SER A 214 -0.73 -2.30 3.84
C SER A 214 -1.07 -2.58 2.39
N LEU A 215 -0.86 -1.59 1.52
CA LEU A 215 -1.10 -1.69 0.09
C LEU A 215 -0.29 -2.84 -0.54
N VAL A 216 1.01 -2.89 -0.23
CA VAL A 216 1.92 -3.90 -0.77
C VAL A 216 1.69 -5.29 -0.17
N LYS A 217 1.31 -5.38 1.11
CA LYS A 217 0.92 -6.62 1.78
C LYS A 217 -0.38 -7.21 1.21
N ALA A 218 -1.35 -6.36 0.90
CA ALA A 218 -2.59 -6.79 0.26
C ALA A 218 -2.33 -7.34 -1.15
N GLN A 219 -1.46 -6.70 -1.94
CA GLN A 219 -1.03 -7.22 -3.25
C GLN A 219 -0.34 -8.58 -3.14
N TYR A 220 0.53 -8.78 -2.15
CA TYR A 220 1.16 -10.08 -1.88
C TYR A 220 0.12 -11.18 -1.67
N HIS A 221 -0.90 -10.93 -0.83
CA HIS A 221 -1.98 -11.91 -0.63
C HIS A 221 -2.83 -12.10 -1.89
N LEU A 222 -3.04 -11.05 -2.70
CA LEU A 222 -3.77 -11.16 -3.97
C LEU A 222 -3.02 -12.03 -4.99
N ASP A 223 -1.70 -11.95 -5.02
CA ASP A 223 -0.89 -12.81 -5.88
C ASP A 223 -0.96 -14.27 -5.44
N ILE A 224 -1.01 -14.53 -4.13
CA ILE A 224 -1.25 -15.88 -3.60
C ILE A 224 -2.66 -16.37 -3.97
N PHE A 225 -3.68 -15.51 -3.88
CA PHE A 225 -5.04 -15.83 -4.31
C PHE A 225 -5.08 -16.29 -5.76
N LYS A 226 -4.46 -15.51 -6.65
CA LYS A 226 -4.35 -15.83 -8.08
C LYS A 226 -3.62 -17.15 -8.33
N LYS A 227 -2.49 -17.37 -7.66
CA LYS A 227 -1.73 -18.63 -7.76
C LYS A 227 -2.56 -19.84 -7.30
N ARG A 228 -3.28 -19.70 -6.19
CA ARG A 228 -4.16 -20.77 -5.68
C ARG A 228 -5.35 -21.01 -6.62
N ALA A 229 -5.94 -19.97 -7.16
CA ALA A 229 -7.01 -20.09 -8.16
C ALA A 229 -6.53 -20.82 -9.42
N GLN A 230 -5.36 -20.46 -9.94
CA GLN A 230 -4.73 -21.17 -11.05
C GLN A 230 -4.51 -22.65 -10.73
N HIS A 231 -4.02 -22.97 -9.53
CA HIS A 231 -3.80 -24.35 -9.09
C HIS A 231 -5.09 -25.19 -9.09
N TYR A 232 -6.22 -24.60 -8.67
CA TYR A 232 -7.53 -25.28 -8.65
C TYR A 232 -8.36 -25.09 -9.92
N GLY A 233 -7.82 -24.47 -10.98
CA GLY A 233 -8.55 -24.21 -12.22
C GLY A 233 -9.71 -23.24 -12.07
N VAL A 234 -9.65 -22.33 -11.09
CA VAL A 234 -10.63 -21.28 -10.88
C VAL A 234 -10.23 -20.06 -11.70
N ILE A 235 -11.12 -19.61 -12.58
CA ILE A 235 -10.93 -18.38 -13.35
C ILE A 235 -11.31 -17.21 -12.43
N LEU A 236 -10.41 -16.24 -12.30
CA LEU A 236 -10.65 -14.99 -11.60
C LEU A 236 -10.72 -13.84 -12.59
N PRO A 237 -11.50 -12.78 -12.31
CA PRO A 237 -11.43 -11.55 -13.09
C PRO A 237 -10.05 -10.88 -12.96
N ARG A 238 -9.79 -9.90 -13.82
CA ARG A 238 -8.58 -9.08 -13.75
C ARG A 238 -8.70 -8.14 -12.57
N ILE A 239 -7.86 -8.36 -11.56
CA ILE A 239 -7.82 -7.56 -10.33
C ILE A 239 -6.38 -7.25 -10.01
N ARG A 240 -6.06 -6.02 -9.61
CA ARG A 240 -4.75 -5.66 -9.04
C ARG A 240 -4.93 -4.58 -7.99
N TYR A 241 -4.01 -4.48 -7.04
CA TYR A 241 -3.88 -3.26 -6.24
C TYR A 241 -3.05 -2.23 -7.01
N ASN A 242 -3.26 -0.95 -6.72
CA ASN A 242 -2.51 0.17 -7.30
C ASN A 242 -1.09 0.31 -6.70
N THR A 243 -0.33 -0.80 -6.69
CA THR A 243 0.97 -0.90 -6.01
C THR A 243 2.15 -0.66 -6.94
N ASP A 244 2.00 -0.99 -8.22
CA ASP A 244 3.08 -0.82 -9.19
C ASP A 244 3.36 0.67 -9.35
N GLY A 245 4.62 1.07 -9.15
CA GLY A 245 4.99 2.49 -9.12
C GLY A 245 4.57 3.26 -7.85
N ALA A 246 3.98 2.64 -6.83
CA ALA A 246 3.73 3.28 -5.54
C ALA A 246 5.00 3.38 -4.67
N PHE A 247 5.16 4.47 -3.95
CA PHE A 247 6.35 4.73 -3.11
C PHE A 247 6.08 5.80 -2.05
N LEU A 248 6.94 5.84 -1.04
CA LEU A 248 7.04 6.95 -0.10
C LEU A 248 8.14 7.90 -0.60
N GLY A 249 7.86 9.19 -0.69
CA GLY A 249 8.83 10.22 -1.04
C GLY A 249 9.20 11.05 0.19
N GLU A 250 10.50 11.18 0.46
CA GLU A 250 11.06 12.08 1.48
C GLU A 250 11.66 13.30 0.79
N VAL A 251 11.00 14.44 0.94
CA VAL A 251 11.43 15.74 0.41
C VAL A 251 12.77 16.09 1.06
N LEU A 252 13.77 16.32 0.22
CA LEU A 252 15.05 16.85 0.66
C LEU A 252 14.88 18.35 0.86
N GLN A 253 15.05 18.81 2.10
CA GLN A 253 14.95 20.24 2.43
C GLN A 253 15.78 21.06 1.44
N ASN A 254 15.12 22.00 0.80
CA ASN A 254 15.78 22.99 -0.02
C ASN A 254 15.98 24.23 0.86
N ASN A 255 17.14 24.88 0.79
CA ASN A 255 17.38 26.16 1.49
C ASN A 255 16.37 27.27 1.13
N ASN A 256 15.52 27.05 0.13
CA ASN A 256 14.51 27.97 -0.36
C ASN A 256 13.09 27.61 0.09
N ASP A 257 12.92 26.65 1.00
CA ASP A 257 11.58 26.32 1.47
C ASP A 257 10.95 27.54 2.16
N PRO A 258 9.72 27.93 1.77
CA PRO A 258 9.06 29.06 2.39
C PRO A 258 8.97 28.86 3.91
N PRO A 259 9.21 29.92 4.70
CA PRO A 259 9.17 29.81 6.16
C PRO A 259 7.80 29.29 6.60
N LEU A 260 7.79 28.57 7.72
CA LEU A 260 6.55 28.15 8.36
C LEU A 260 5.62 29.37 8.52
N PRO A 261 4.33 29.24 8.16
CA PRO A 261 3.39 30.32 8.30
C PRO A 261 3.33 30.76 9.77
N SER A 262 3.25 32.07 9.99
CA SER A 262 3.01 32.60 11.34
C SER A 262 1.69 32.07 11.89
N PHE A 263 1.60 31.89 13.20
CA PHE A 263 0.39 31.38 13.86
C PHE A 263 -0.87 32.16 13.40
N GLY A 264 -1.88 31.43 12.92
CA GLY A 264 -3.14 31.99 12.41
C GLY A 264 -3.11 32.43 10.93
N SER A 265 -1.96 32.45 10.27
CA SER A 265 -1.87 32.66 8.82
C SER A 265 -2.15 31.36 8.05
N PRO A 266 -2.80 31.42 6.89
CA PRO A 266 -3.01 30.24 6.07
C PRO A 266 -1.67 29.66 5.61
N ASP A 267 -1.53 28.34 5.72
CA ASP A 267 -0.38 27.62 5.17
C ASP A 267 -0.49 27.58 3.64
N THR A 268 0.40 28.31 2.96
CA THR A 268 0.46 28.45 1.50
C THR A 268 1.47 27.49 0.86
N ARG A 269 2.13 26.65 1.66
CA ARG A 269 3.12 25.69 1.15
C ARG A 269 2.45 24.64 0.30
N THR A 270 3.08 24.30 -0.83
CA THR A 270 2.62 23.22 -1.72
C THR A 270 2.92 21.85 -1.11
N MET A 271 4.06 21.66 -0.45
CA MET A 271 4.35 20.49 0.39
C MET A 271 4.21 20.87 1.87
N LEU A 272 3.22 20.29 2.54
CA LEU A 272 2.91 20.58 3.95
C LEU A 272 3.83 19.83 4.92
N TYR A 273 4.31 18.67 4.50
CA TYR A 273 5.16 17.75 5.25
C TYR A 273 6.40 17.39 4.44
N ASP A 274 7.43 16.89 5.12
CA ASP A 274 8.65 16.38 4.49
C ASP A 274 8.45 15.03 3.79
N THR A 275 7.32 14.36 4.01
CA THR A 275 7.09 13.00 3.52
C THR A 275 5.71 12.91 2.86
N PHE A 276 5.64 12.25 1.71
CA PHE A 276 4.40 11.97 0.99
C PHE A 276 4.33 10.51 0.55
N LEU A 277 3.12 9.98 0.44
CA LEU A 277 2.86 8.73 -0.25
C LEU A 277 2.48 9.06 -1.70
N ALA A 278 3.02 8.34 -2.66
CA ALA A 278 2.68 8.47 -4.06
C ALA A 278 2.18 7.13 -4.60
N ALA A 279 1.14 7.18 -5.42
CA ALA A 279 0.65 6.05 -6.20
C ALA A 279 0.37 6.50 -7.63
N PRO A 280 0.33 5.58 -8.63
CA PRO A 280 -0.12 5.92 -9.97
C PRO A 280 -1.47 6.63 -9.92
N PHE A 281 -1.60 7.68 -10.74
CA PHE A 281 -2.85 8.41 -10.84
C PHE A 281 -3.94 7.53 -11.46
N LEU A 282 -5.11 7.48 -10.82
CA LEU A 282 -6.29 6.78 -11.30
C LEU A 282 -7.34 7.81 -11.73
N ASP A 283 -7.78 7.76 -12.99
CA ASP A 283 -8.84 8.65 -13.47
C ASP A 283 -10.22 8.13 -13.07
N MET A 284 -10.81 8.78 -12.07
CA MET A 284 -12.12 8.43 -11.50
C MET A 284 -13.28 9.20 -12.15
N LYS A 285 -13.04 9.98 -13.22
CA LYS A 285 -14.06 10.88 -13.78
C LYS A 285 -15.31 10.13 -14.27
N ASP A 286 -15.09 8.99 -14.92
CA ASP A 286 -16.15 8.20 -15.54
C ASP A 286 -16.37 6.84 -14.84
N ASN A 287 -15.52 6.52 -13.86
CA ASN A 287 -15.53 5.25 -13.13
C ASN A 287 -15.75 5.51 -11.63
N PRO A 288 -16.96 5.28 -11.11
CA PRO A 288 -17.22 5.47 -9.69
C PRO A 288 -16.44 4.47 -8.85
N GLU A 289 -16.00 4.89 -7.67
CA GLU A 289 -15.47 4.00 -6.65
C GLU A 289 -16.53 3.01 -6.19
N ILE A 290 -16.12 1.75 -6.08
CA ILE A 290 -16.94 0.66 -5.55
C ILE A 290 -16.27 0.13 -4.29
N ARG A 291 -17.02 0.06 -3.20
CA ARG A 291 -16.59 -0.57 -1.94
C ARG A 291 -17.23 -1.94 -1.83
N PHE A 292 -16.40 -2.97 -1.78
CA PHE A 292 -16.82 -4.37 -1.75
C PHE A 292 -16.87 -4.90 -0.32
N THR A 293 -15.85 -4.59 0.49
CA THR A 293 -15.87 -4.93 1.91
C THR A 293 -15.74 -3.69 2.80
N ASN A 294 -16.34 -3.73 3.98
CA ASN A 294 -16.11 -2.71 5.02
C ASN A 294 -14.87 -3.05 5.86
N ARG A 295 -14.58 -2.20 6.85
CA ARG A 295 -13.50 -2.41 7.83
C ARG A 295 -13.51 -3.76 8.55
N ASP A 296 -14.70 -4.38 8.69
CA ASP A 296 -14.84 -5.66 9.37
C ASP A 296 -14.69 -6.86 8.41
N GLY A 297 -14.52 -6.61 7.10
CA GLY A 297 -14.40 -7.63 6.07
C GLY A 297 -15.73 -8.13 5.50
N TYR A 298 -16.84 -7.42 5.74
CA TYR A 298 -18.16 -7.80 5.21
C TYR A 298 -18.53 -7.06 3.95
N GLY A 299 -19.34 -7.73 3.10
CA GLY A 299 -20.01 -7.12 1.96
C GLY A 299 -20.69 -5.81 2.35
N CYS A 300 -20.44 -4.74 1.58
CA CYS A 300 -21.09 -3.44 1.81
C CYS A 300 -22.43 -3.28 1.09
N ARG A 301 -22.77 -4.18 0.16
CA ARG A 301 -23.89 -4.02 -0.78
C ARG A 301 -24.95 -5.07 -0.51
N ASP A 302 -26.02 -4.68 0.17
CA ASP A 302 -27.15 -5.58 0.44
C ASP A 302 -28.04 -5.78 -0.81
N ASP A 303 -28.05 -4.80 -1.72
CA ASP A 303 -29.07 -4.69 -2.78
C ASP A 303 -28.60 -5.22 -4.14
N GLU A 304 -27.29 -5.29 -4.36
CA GLU A 304 -26.64 -5.56 -5.65
C GLU A 304 -25.41 -6.46 -5.48
N HIS A 305 -25.58 -7.58 -4.79
CA HIS A 305 -24.54 -8.59 -4.64
C HIS A 305 -24.20 -9.19 -6.00
N ASP A 306 -22.98 -8.97 -6.48
CA ASP A 306 -22.45 -9.47 -7.75
C ASP A 306 -21.41 -10.59 -7.51
N ASP A 307 -21.06 -11.33 -8.56
CA ASP A 307 -20.01 -12.34 -8.57
C ASP A 307 -18.66 -11.78 -8.08
N MET A 308 -18.40 -10.50 -8.36
CA MET A 308 -17.20 -9.80 -7.87
C MET A 308 -17.17 -9.65 -6.34
N ASP A 309 -18.32 -9.44 -5.69
CA ASP A 309 -18.42 -9.40 -4.23
C ASP A 309 -18.05 -10.76 -3.63
N ASP A 310 -18.47 -11.85 -4.27
CA ASP A 310 -18.10 -13.20 -3.87
C ASP A 310 -16.61 -13.49 -4.06
N VAL A 311 -16.01 -13.06 -5.17
CA VAL A 311 -14.56 -13.18 -5.41
C VAL A 311 -13.77 -12.47 -4.31
N LEU A 312 -14.15 -11.24 -3.94
CA LEU A 312 -13.42 -10.46 -2.93
C LEU A 312 -13.67 -10.95 -1.50
N ALA A 313 -14.87 -11.44 -1.18
CA ALA A 313 -15.11 -12.13 0.09
C ALA A 313 -14.25 -13.39 0.23
N ALA A 314 -14.08 -14.16 -0.87
CA ALA A 314 -13.20 -15.31 -0.90
C ALA A 314 -11.71 -14.93 -0.80
N PHE A 315 -11.32 -13.79 -1.38
CA PHE A 315 -9.98 -13.23 -1.21
C PHE A 315 -9.69 -12.86 0.26
N THR A 316 -10.61 -12.16 0.94
CA THR A 316 -10.46 -11.86 2.38
C THR A 316 -10.34 -13.13 3.21
N HIS A 317 -11.15 -14.17 2.92
CA HIS A 317 -11.07 -15.46 3.61
C HIS A 317 -9.73 -16.16 3.32
N LEU A 318 -9.26 -16.15 2.07
CA LEU A 318 -7.97 -16.74 1.71
C LEU A 318 -6.81 -16.06 2.45
N ALA A 319 -6.75 -14.74 2.49
CA ALA A 319 -5.66 -14.04 3.19
C ALA A 319 -5.54 -14.50 4.65
N LEU A 320 -6.67 -14.76 5.30
CA LEU A 320 -6.73 -15.33 6.65
C LEU A 320 -6.26 -16.78 6.69
N VAL A 321 -6.78 -17.67 5.83
CA VAL A 321 -6.41 -19.09 5.81
C VAL A 321 -4.93 -19.28 5.49
N ASP A 322 -4.43 -18.58 4.48
CA ASP A 322 -3.05 -18.70 4.00
C ASP A 322 -2.02 -18.19 5.02
N SER A 323 -2.39 -17.17 5.78
CA SER A 323 -1.54 -16.61 6.84
C SER A 323 -1.62 -17.40 8.16
N ASP A 324 -2.23 -18.60 8.19
CA ASP A 324 -2.54 -19.35 9.42
C ASP A 324 -3.30 -18.48 10.44
N HIS A 325 -4.28 -17.74 9.95
CA HIS A 325 -5.16 -16.85 10.72
C HIS A 325 -4.42 -15.70 11.42
N THR A 326 -3.28 -15.28 10.87
CA THR A 326 -2.48 -14.20 11.46
C THR A 326 -2.72 -12.84 10.82
N VAL A 327 -3.26 -12.80 9.61
CA VAL A 327 -3.49 -11.57 8.83
C VAL A 327 -4.83 -11.66 8.11
N ILE A 328 -5.62 -10.58 8.12
CA ILE A 328 -6.81 -10.43 7.27
C ILE A 328 -6.72 -9.10 6.51
N VAL A 329 -7.24 -9.09 5.28
CA VAL A 329 -7.33 -7.89 4.41
C VAL A 329 -8.79 -7.47 4.32
N THR A 330 -9.10 -6.25 4.77
CA THR A 330 -10.46 -5.68 4.82
C THR A 330 -10.51 -4.29 4.16
N ASP A 331 -11.67 -3.65 4.20
CA ASP A 331 -11.97 -2.36 3.55
C ASP A 331 -11.59 -2.32 2.06
N ILE A 332 -11.95 -3.37 1.34
CA ILE A 332 -11.60 -3.52 -0.08
C ILE A 332 -12.49 -2.62 -0.93
N GLN A 333 -11.85 -1.70 -1.64
CA GLN A 333 -12.48 -0.77 -2.58
C GLN A 333 -11.60 -0.53 -3.80
N GLY A 334 -12.21 -0.08 -4.90
CA GLY A 334 -11.49 0.16 -6.15
C GLY A 334 -12.34 0.78 -7.25
N ILE A 335 -11.74 0.92 -8.43
CA ILE A 335 -12.40 1.37 -9.67
C ILE A 335 -12.10 0.40 -10.81
N TYR A 336 -12.95 0.38 -11.84
CA TYR A 336 -12.64 -0.34 -13.08
C TYR A 336 -11.86 0.56 -14.04
N GLU A 337 -10.79 0.02 -14.62
CA GLU A 337 -9.97 0.61 -15.68
C GLU A 337 -9.77 -0.45 -16.77
N ASP A 338 -10.32 -0.24 -17.97
CA ASP A 338 -10.20 -1.17 -19.11
C ASP A 338 -10.46 -2.65 -18.76
N ASP A 339 -11.61 -2.91 -18.14
CA ASP A 339 -12.07 -4.23 -17.65
C ASP A 339 -11.20 -4.87 -16.55
N GLU A 340 -10.29 -4.11 -15.94
CA GLU A 340 -9.53 -4.53 -14.76
C GLU A 340 -9.99 -3.76 -13.51
N LEU A 341 -10.25 -4.49 -12.42
CA LEU A 341 -10.53 -3.87 -11.14
C LEU A 341 -9.22 -3.46 -10.45
N VAL A 342 -9.02 -2.15 -10.31
CA VAL A 342 -7.87 -1.56 -9.63
C VAL A 342 -8.26 -1.18 -8.20
N LEU A 343 -7.78 -1.97 -7.25
CA LEU A 343 -8.00 -1.82 -5.82
C LEU A 343 -7.00 -0.84 -5.19
N TYR A 344 -7.40 -0.16 -4.13
CA TYR A 344 -6.52 0.75 -3.38
C TYR A 344 -6.99 0.91 -1.93
N ASP A 345 -6.11 1.46 -1.10
CA ASP A 345 -6.38 1.79 0.31
C ASP A 345 -6.92 0.62 1.17
N PRO A 346 -6.31 -0.58 1.13
CA PRO A 346 -6.76 -1.71 1.96
C PRO A 346 -6.44 -1.48 3.44
N GLN A 347 -7.26 -2.06 4.33
CA GLN A 347 -6.93 -2.18 5.75
C GLN A 347 -6.38 -3.58 6.05
N ILE A 348 -5.29 -3.64 6.81
CA ILE A 348 -4.73 -4.88 7.32
C ILE A 348 -5.05 -4.99 8.80
N HIS A 349 -5.49 -6.17 9.23
CA HIS A 349 -5.54 -6.52 10.64
C HIS A 349 -4.68 -7.74 10.92
N THR A 350 -3.86 -7.68 11.96
CA THR A 350 -3.00 -8.78 12.38
C THR A 350 -3.49 -9.40 13.68
N LEU A 351 -3.15 -10.66 13.93
CA LEU A 351 -3.57 -11.34 15.17
C LEU A 351 -3.23 -10.54 16.44
N LEU A 352 -2.10 -9.83 16.44
CA LEU A 352 -1.62 -9.07 17.59
C LEU A 352 -2.12 -7.62 17.65
N GLY A 353 -2.74 -7.10 16.58
CA GLY A 353 -3.21 -5.72 16.55
C GLY A 353 -2.05 -4.71 16.53
N ASN A 354 -0.95 -5.03 15.84
CA ASN A 354 0.28 -4.23 15.86
C ASN A 354 0.78 -3.84 14.46
N TRP A 355 -0.10 -3.84 13.46
CA TRP A 355 0.22 -3.39 12.10
C TRP A 355 0.25 -1.87 11.98
N ASP A 356 -0.83 -1.20 12.41
CA ASP A 356 -0.98 0.25 12.44
C ASP A 356 -1.97 0.67 13.56
N ASP A 357 -2.21 1.98 13.71
CA ASP A 357 -3.14 2.51 14.73
C ASP A 357 -4.60 2.06 14.57
N ASN A 358 -5.00 1.58 13.39
CA ASN A 358 -6.33 1.06 13.10
C ASN A 358 -6.40 -0.47 13.16
N ASP A 359 -5.30 -1.15 13.48
CA ASP A 359 -5.25 -2.60 13.58
C ASP A 359 -6.01 -3.09 14.83
N GLU A 360 -7.32 -3.28 14.68
CA GLU A 360 -8.18 -3.90 15.71
C GLU A 360 -7.93 -5.42 15.90
N GLY A 361 -7.04 -5.99 15.09
CA GLY A 361 -6.50 -7.32 15.17
C GLY A 361 -7.51 -8.45 15.36
N TRP A 362 -7.31 -9.24 16.42
CA TRP A 362 -8.12 -10.41 16.72
C TRP A 362 -9.63 -10.12 16.81
N LYS A 363 -10.04 -8.88 17.15
CA LYS A 363 -11.46 -8.51 17.24
C LYS A 363 -12.12 -8.57 15.86
N ILE A 364 -11.44 -8.07 14.83
CA ILE A 364 -11.95 -8.06 13.45
C ILE A 364 -11.91 -9.46 12.87
N ILE A 365 -10.80 -10.18 13.06
CA ILE A 365 -10.67 -11.58 12.64
C ILE A 365 -11.81 -12.44 13.20
N ASN A 366 -12.09 -12.34 14.50
CA ASN A 366 -13.18 -13.10 15.12
C ASN A 366 -14.57 -12.66 14.67
N ARG A 367 -14.76 -11.36 14.39
CA ARG A 367 -16.03 -10.90 13.84
C ARG A 367 -16.22 -11.55 12.47
N PHE A 368 -15.24 -11.38 11.57
CA PHE A 368 -15.26 -11.91 10.22
C PHE A 368 -15.58 -13.39 10.21
N LEU A 369 -14.86 -14.19 11.00
CA LEU A 369 -15.05 -15.64 11.09
C LEU A 369 -16.45 -16.06 11.56
N ARG A 370 -17.13 -15.28 12.41
CA ARG A 370 -18.50 -15.60 12.88
C ARG A 370 -19.58 -15.33 11.84
N GLN A 371 -19.33 -14.37 10.95
CA GLN A 371 -20.33 -13.88 10.02
C GLN A 371 -20.08 -14.35 8.58
N HIS A 372 -18.82 -14.65 8.23
CA HIS A 372 -18.43 -15.12 6.91
C HIS A 372 -19.12 -16.45 6.61
N LYS A 373 -19.78 -16.52 5.46
CA LYS A 373 -20.33 -17.74 4.89
C LYS A 373 -19.52 -18.04 3.64
N CYS A 374 -18.88 -19.21 3.60
CA CYS A 374 -18.16 -19.64 2.41
C CYS A 374 -19.08 -19.63 1.19
N ASN A 375 -18.67 -18.92 0.15
CA ASN A 375 -19.35 -18.90 -1.14
C ASN A 375 -18.73 -19.91 -2.12
N MET A 376 -19.18 -19.89 -3.38
CA MET A 376 -18.69 -20.84 -4.37
C MET A 376 -17.18 -20.73 -4.64
N TYR A 377 -16.58 -19.54 -4.53
CA TYR A 377 -15.15 -19.36 -4.70
C TYR A 377 -14.37 -19.92 -3.53
N CYS A 378 -14.81 -19.68 -2.28
CA CYS A 378 -14.23 -20.31 -1.10
C CYS A 378 -14.17 -21.84 -1.23
N ASN A 379 -15.27 -22.45 -1.69
CA ASN A 379 -15.38 -23.90 -1.83
C ASN A 379 -14.48 -24.43 -2.96
N LYS A 380 -14.50 -23.78 -4.13
CA LYS A 380 -13.63 -24.12 -5.27
C LYS A 380 -12.14 -24.02 -4.92
N LEU A 381 -11.77 -23.05 -4.07
CA LEU A 381 -10.41 -22.84 -3.59
C LEU A 381 -10.03 -23.69 -2.36
N ARG A 382 -10.97 -24.52 -1.88
CA ARG A 382 -10.82 -25.38 -0.69
C ARG A 382 -10.37 -24.59 0.54
N LEU A 383 -11.08 -23.51 0.84
CA LEU A 383 -10.87 -22.69 2.04
C LEU A 383 -11.69 -23.18 3.24
N GLU A 384 -12.50 -24.23 3.06
CA GLU A 384 -13.30 -24.84 4.11
C GLU A 384 -12.42 -25.48 5.20
N GLY A 385 -12.87 -25.43 6.46
CA GLY A 385 -12.18 -26.03 7.61
C GLY A 385 -11.53 -25.02 8.57
N ALA A 386 -11.50 -23.74 8.21
CA ALA A 386 -11.00 -22.63 9.02
C ALA A 386 -12.08 -21.99 9.92
N SER A 387 -12.98 -22.80 10.50
CA SER A 387 -14.02 -22.27 11.42
C SER A 387 -13.36 -21.59 12.63
N PRO A 388 -13.90 -20.47 13.15
CA PRO A 388 -13.42 -19.86 14.40
C PRO A 388 -13.42 -20.84 15.58
N GLU A 389 -14.26 -21.87 15.53
CA GLU A 389 -14.33 -22.93 16.56
C GLU A 389 -13.09 -23.82 16.56
N SER A 390 -12.38 -23.90 15.43
CA SER A 390 -11.11 -24.63 15.32
C SER A 390 -9.91 -23.85 15.89
N LEU A 391 -10.09 -22.55 16.15
CA LEU A 391 -9.08 -21.71 16.76
C LEU A 391 -9.29 -21.72 18.28
N THR A 392 -8.49 -22.51 18.99
CA THR A 392 -8.36 -22.33 20.44
C THR A 392 -7.95 -20.88 20.70
N PRO A 393 -8.73 -20.11 21.49
CA PRO A 393 -8.38 -18.73 21.80
C PRO A 393 -6.98 -18.74 22.40
N ARG A 394 -5.99 -18.22 21.66
CA ARG A 394 -4.65 -18.06 22.23
C ARG A 394 -4.81 -17.06 23.36
N PRO A 395 -4.46 -17.39 24.61
CA PRO A 395 -4.65 -16.49 25.72
C PRO A 395 -3.99 -15.16 25.36
N LEU A 396 -4.78 -14.08 25.39
CA LEU A 396 -4.30 -12.71 25.29
C LEU A 396 -3.22 -12.57 26.37
N ARG A 397 -1.95 -12.67 25.99
CA ARG A 397 -0.87 -12.27 26.88
C ARG A 397 -1.07 -10.78 27.08
N ARG A 398 -1.61 -10.41 28.24
CA ARG A 398 -1.70 -9.00 28.62
C ARG A 398 -0.28 -8.45 28.55
N HIS A 399 -0.08 -7.37 27.80
CA HIS A 399 1.21 -6.69 27.66
C HIS A 399 1.85 -6.28 29.01
N SER A 400 1.10 -6.38 30.11
CA SER A 400 1.54 -6.04 31.46
C SER A 400 2.01 -7.23 32.33
N GLU A 401 1.96 -8.49 31.86
CA GLU A 401 2.46 -9.59 32.69
C GLU A 401 3.98 -9.76 32.54
N PRO A 402 4.76 -9.57 33.62
CA PRO A 402 6.19 -9.79 33.60
C PRO A 402 6.49 -11.24 33.24
N LEU A 403 7.59 -11.46 32.52
CA LEU A 403 8.05 -12.75 31.98
C LEU A 403 8.46 -13.74 33.10
N GLY A 404 7.54 -14.06 34.00
CA GLY A 404 7.77 -14.89 35.18
C GLY A 404 7.25 -16.31 34.98
N LYS A 405 8.19 -17.26 34.84
CA LYS A 405 8.04 -18.72 35.02
C LYS A 405 6.73 -19.34 34.51
N VAL A 406 6.70 -19.74 33.24
CA VAL A 406 5.74 -20.74 32.75
C VAL A 406 6.25 -22.12 33.14
N MET A 407 5.72 -22.67 34.23
CA MET A 407 5.82 -24.09 34.59
C MET A 407 4.65 -24.86 33.96
N GLY A 408 4.97 -25.99 33.31
CA GLY A 408 4.00 -27.04 32.99
C GLY A 408 3.74 -27.22 31.49
N SER A 409 4.53 -28.06 30.82
CA SER A 409 4.18 -28.62 29.52
C SER A 409 3.07 -29.65 29.69
N GLN A 410 1.91 -29.43 29.10
CA GLN A 410 1.00 -30.52 28.77
C GLN A 410 0.98 -30.70 27.26
N ASP A 411 1.30 -31.93 26.88
CA ASP A 411 1.41 -32.43 25.52
C ASP A 411 -0.01 -32.78 25.05
N LEU A 412 -0.60 -31.94 24.18
CA LEU A 412 -1.85 -32.21 23.50
C LEU A 412 -1.56 -32.17 22.00
N SER A 413 -1.35 -33.36 21.42
CA SER A 413 -1.24 -33.55 19.98
C SER A 413 -2.64 -33.70 19.39
N GLU A 414 -3.27 -32.60 19.04
CA GLU A 414 -4.45 -32.61 18.16
C GLU A 414 -3.98 -32.61 16.70
N GLU A 415 -4.43 -33.60 15.93
CA GLU A 415 -4.11 -33.77 14.52
C GLU A 415 -4.91 -32.75 13.69
N ARG A 416 -4.39 -31.53 13.56
CA ARG A 416 -4.96 -30.53 12.65
C ARG A 416 -4.76 -30.97 11.19
N LEU A 417 -5.81 -30.85 10.38
CA LEU A 417 -5.71 -30.89 8.92
C LEU A 417 -4.90 -29.68 8.45
N VAL A 418 -3.58 -29.86 8.34
CA VAL A 418 -2.68 -28.85 7.80
C VAL A 418 -2.86 -28.85 6.28
N LEU A 419 -3.39 -27.75 5.74
CA LEU A 419 -3.37 -27.51 4.30
C LEU A 419 -1.92 -27.57 3.82
N PRO A 420 -1.63 -28.20 2.65
CA PRO A 420 -0.26 -28.33 2.17
C PRO A 420 0.37 -26.93 2.07
N PRO A 421 1.47 -26.68 2.79
CA PRO A 421 2.09 -25.36 2.81
C PRO A 421 2.62 -25.02 1.41
N LEU A 422 2.45 -23.76 1.00
CA LEU A 422 2.68 -23.30 -0.38
C LEU A 422 4.06 -23.64 -0.95
N HIS A 423 5.10 -23.88 -0.13
CA HIS A 423 6.41 -24.36 -0.61
C HIS A 423 6.34 -25.70 -1.38
N THR A 424 5.29 -26.50 -1.19
CA THR A 424 5.02 -27.69 -2.04
C THR A 424 4.49 -27.34 -3.44
N LEU A 425 3.98 -26.11 -3.65
CA LEU A 425 3.58 -25.58 -4.96
C LEU A 425 4.69 -24.83 -5.68
N TYR A 426 5.90 -24.76 -5.11
CA TYR A 426 7.08 -24.22 -5.78
C TYR A 426 8.01 -25.35 -6.25
N PRO A 427 7.69 -26.13 -7.31
CA PRO A 427 8.76 -26.74 -8.07
C PRO A 427 9.45 -25.59 -8.81
N GLY A 428 10.72 -25.34 -8.49
CA GLY A 428 11.55 -24.44 -9.28
C GLY A 428 11.60 -24.94 -10.73
N GLN A 429 10.70 -24.42 -11.57
CA GLN A 429 10.68 -24.71 -12.99
C GLN A 429 10.17 -23.48 -13.75
N GLN A 430 11.10 -22.62 -14.13
CA GLN A 430 10.92 -21.78 -15.31
C GLN A 430 10.81 -22.72 -16.52
N SER A 431 9.60 -22.91 -17.03
CA SER A 431 9.39 -23.58 -18.32
C SER A 431 9.51 -22.54 -19.44
N PRO A 432 10.45 -22.66 -20.38
CA PRO A 432 10.67 -21.66 -21.43
C PRO A 432 9.66 -21.72 -22.59
N ASN A 433 8.58 -22.51 -22.50
CA ASN A 433 7.67 -22.75 -23.64
C ASN A 433 6.18 -22.69 -23.24
N ALA A 434 5.66 -21.50 -22.94
CA ALA A 434 4.21 -21.28 -22.91
C ALA A 434 3.77 -20.50 -24.16
N VAL A 435 2.93 -21.13 -24.99
CA VAL A 435 2.27 -20.53 -26.17
C VAL A 435 1.04 -19.75 -25.70
N PRO A 436 0.72 -18.57 -26.28
CA PRO A 436 -0.40 -17.76 -25.80
C PRO A 436 -1.75 -18.43 -26.11
N VAL A 437 -2.60 -18.51 -25.09
CA VAL A 437 -4.01 -18.88 -25.22
C VAL A 437 -4.79 -17.60 -25.53
N VAL A 438 -5.40 -17.55 -26.71
CA VAL A 438 -6.34 -16.49 -27.10
C VAL A 438 -7.71 -16.85 -26.51
N LEU A 439 -8.22 -16.02 -25.60
CA LEU A 439 -9.59 -16.13 -25.09
C LEU A 439 -10.51 -15.14 -25.81
N ALA A 440 -11.75 -15.57 -26.04
CA ALA A 440 -12.80 -14.79 -26.71
C ALA A 440 -13.38 -13.71 -25.77
N PRO A 441 -13.94 -12.60 -26.30
CA PRO A 441 -14.49 -11.53 -25.48
C PRO A 441 -15.83 -11.93 -24.86
N LEU A 442 -15.98 -11.69 -23.56
CA LEU A 442 -17.25 -11.76 -22.84
C LEU A 442 -18.02 -10.46 -23.07
N MET A 443 -19.29 -10.58 -23.47
CA MET A 443 -20.21 -9.45 -23.63
C MET A 443 -20.78 -9.04 -22.26
N THR A 444 -20.54 -7.81 -21.83
CA THR A 444 -21.17 -7.22 -20.65
C THR A 444 -22.33 -6.31 -21.08
N ASN A 445 -23.55 -6.62 -20.63
CA ASN A 445 -24.71 -5.76 -20.77
C ASN A 445 -24.71 -4.74 -19.62
N TYR A 446 -24.13 -3.56 -19.83
CA TYR A 446 -24.25 -2.46 -18.88
C TYR A 446 -25.54 -1.68 -19.11
N HIS A 447 -26.49 -1.81 -18.17
CA HIS A 447 -27.59 -0.87 -18.03
C HIS A 447 -27.08 0.43 -17.40
N ARG A 448 -27.10 1.52 -18.17
CA ARG A 448 -26.92 2.89 -17.66
C ARG A 448 -28.01 3.21 -16.65
N SER A 449 -27.64 3.40 -15.39
CA SER A 449 -28.45 4.17 -14.43
C SER A 449 -27.83 5.57 -14.26
N ASN A 450 -28.71 6.56 -14.17
CA ASN A 450 -28.41 7.97 -14.29
C ASN A 450 -27.78 8.55 -13.02
N GLY A 451 -26.60 9.17 -13.18
CA GLY A 451 -26.23 10.48 -12.63
C GLY A 451 -26.36 10.74 -11.12
N HIS A 452 -25.26 10.56 -10.39
CA HIS A 452 -24.88 11.40 -9.24
C HIS A 452 -23.35 11.59 -9.22
N GLY A 453 -22.90 12.84 -9.08
CA GLY A 453 -21.48 13.25 -9.20
C GLY A 453 -20.55 12.71 -8.11
N PRO A 454 -19.22 12.95 -8.24
CA PRO A 454 -18.21 12.24 -7.47
C PRO A 454 -18.11 12.77 -6.03
N LEU A 455 -17.87 11.83 -5.11
CA LEU A 455 -17.67 12.02 -3.66
C LEU A 455 -18.95 12.34 -2.84
N ARG A 456 -19.85 11.36 -2.71
CA ARG A 456 -20.71 11.27 -1.52
C ARG A 456 -20.03 10.37 -0.48
N ILE A 457 -19.52 11.01 0.56
CA ILE A 457 -19.26 10.36 1.85
C ILE A 457 -20.60 9.80 2.34
N GLY A 458 -20.73 8.47 2.36
CA GLY A 458 -21.87 7.79 2.94
C GLY A 458 -21.95 8.05 4.44
N PHE A 459 -22.81 8.99 4.85
CA PHE A 459 -23.29 9.05 6.22
C PHE A 459 -24.34 7.95 6.39
N SER A 460 -24.02 6.90 7.16
CA SER A 460 -25.06 6.11 7.81
C SER A 460 -25.47 6.85 9.09
N PRO A 461 -26.72 7.33 9.22
CA PRO A 461 -27.18 7.93 10.46
C PRO A 461 -27.39 6.81 11.49
N THR A 462 -26.48 6.69 12.45
CA THR A 462 -26.75 5.94 13.68
C THR A 462 -27.87 6.65 14.46
N LYS A 463 -28.99 5.96 14.64
CA LYS A 463 -29.96 6.26 15.70
C LYS A 463 -29.39 5.88 17.06
#